data_AF-A0A1F8EHJ9-F1
#
_entry.id   AF-A0A1F8EHJ9-F1
#
_cell.length_a   1.000
_cell.length_b   1.000
_cell.length_c   1.000
_cell.angle_alpha   90.00
_cell.angle_beta   90.00
_cell.angle_gamma   90.00
#
_symmetry.space_group_name_H-M   'P 1'
#
loop_
_entity.id
_entity.type
_entity.pdbx_description
1 polymer ?
#
loop_
_entity_poly.entity_id
_entity_poly.type
_entity_poly.pdbx_seq_one_letter_code
_entity_poly.pdbx_strand_id
1 'polypeptide(L)'
;MNVAISCLVGESGHFHVKVGQFEHGELLEFFKCEEKHWVYVFDLGSRLPTRPMFNTLARNFFDKYFATPEKLMEFIKEAKLSKTILAGLLDSQKCRFYSEVCGAVEKTLTEACRAMNNPCLEGGCAMDDREACLNACRNVEEFYNRFCVNAWLELFKNSSNRTWVWKK
;
A
#
# COMPACT_ATOMS: atom_id res chain seq x y z
N MET A 1 7.60 -9.92 -4.36
CA MET A 1 6.39 -9.66 -3.58
C MET A 1 5.40 -8.96 -4.51
N ASN A 2 4.18 -9.48 -4.68
CA ASN A 2 3.20 -8.90 -5.60
C ASN A 2 2.65 -7.60 -5.02
N VAL A 3 2.74 -6.49 -5.77
CA VAL A 3 2.28 -5.18 -5.33
C VAL A 3 0.85 -4.98 -5.83
N ALA A 4 -0.11 -5.69 -5.24
CA ALA A 4 -1.45 -5.78 -5.77
C ALA A 4 -2.48 -4.92 -5.02
N ILE A 5 -3.38 -4.29 -5.77
CA ILE A 5 -4.59 -3.63 -5.27
C ILE A 5 -5.80 -4.40 -5.78
N SER A 6 -6.68 -4.82 -4.88
CA SER A 6 -7.99 -5.37 -5.22
C SER A 6 -9.03 -4.25 -5.30
N CYS A 7 -9.84 -4.28 -6.35
CA CYS A 7 -10.95 -3.36 -6.56
C CYS A 7 -12.22 -4.15 -6.85
N LEU A 8 -13.29 -3.85 -6.13
CA LEU A 8 -14.65 -4.21 -6.55
C LEU A 8 -15.19 -3.11 -7.44
N VAL A 9 -15.83 -3.50 -8.53
CA VAL A 9 -16.58 -2.58 -9.38
C VAL A 9 -18.00 -3.13 -9.52
N GLY A 10 -18.98 -2.33 -9.12
CA GLY A 10 -20.41 -2.64 -9.27
C GLY A 10 -20.91 -2.34 -10.68
N GLU A 11 -22.10 -2.88 -11.03
CA GLU A 11 -22.78 -2.63 -12.32
C GLU A 11 -23.03 -1.14 -12.59
N SER A 12 -23.29 -0.36 -11.54
CA SER A 12 -23.49 1.08 -11.57
C SER A 12 -22.21 1.89 -11.83
N GLY A 13 -21.05 1.24 -11.89
CA GLY A 13 -19.75 1.90 -12.04
C GLY A 13 -19.17 2.45 -10.72
N HIS A 14 -19.88 2.27 -9.60
CA HIS A 14 -19.33 2.49 -8.27
C HIS A 14 -18.19 1.50 -8.00
N PHE A 15 -17.10 1.98 -7.39
CA PHE A 15 -15.92 1.18 -7.10
C PHE A 15 -15.58 1.24 -5.61
N HIS A 16 -15.15 0.10 -5.10
CA HIS A 16 -14.58 -0.03 -3.76
C HIS A 16 -13.16 -0.55 -3.88
N VAL A 17 -12.22 0.05 -3.15
CA VAL A 17 -10.79 -0.27 -3.27
C VAL A 17 -10.29 -0.80 -1.95
N LYS A 18 -9.65 -1.98 -1.99
CA LYS A 18 -8.96 -2.57 -0.85
C LYS A 18 -7.53 -2.92 -1.24
N VAL A 19 -6.61 -2.44 -0.44
CA VAL A 19 -5.18 -2.63 -0.65
C VAL A 19 -4.78 -4.03 -0.22
N GLY A 20 -4.22 -4.82 -1.14
CA GLY A 20 -3.86 -6.22 -0.92
C GLY A 20 -4.47 -7.14 -1.98
N GLN A 21 -4.20 -8.44 -1.84
CA GLN A 21 -4.88 -9.49 -2.60
C GLN A 21 -5.95 -10.09 -1.70
N PHE A 22 -7.17 -10.15 -2.21
CA PHE A 22 -8.32 -10.70 -1.50
C PHE A 22 -9.13 -11.54 -2.47
N GLU A 23 -9.78 -12.57 -1.94
CA GLU A 23 -10.76 -13.34 -2.68
C GLU A 23 -12.08 -12.56 -2.84
N HIS A 24 -12.90 -13.02 -3.78
CA HIS A 24 -14.16 -12.34 -4.12
C HIS A 24 -15.13 -12.26 -2.94
N GLY A 25 -15.28 -13.35 -2.19
CA GLY A 25 -16.14 -13.40 -1.00
C GLY A 25 -15.70 -12.43 0.10
N GLU A 26 -14.39 -12.34 0.37
CA GLU A 26 -13.84 -11.46 1.41
C GLU A 26 -14.11 -9.97 1.12
N LEU A 27 -14.07 -9.58 -0.16
CA LEU A 27 -14.34 -8.21 -0.57
C LEU A 27 -15.83 -7.89 -0.50
N LEU A 28 -16.70 -8.80 -0.96
CA LEU A 28 -18.15 -8.61 -0.89
C LEU A 28 -18.63 -8.44 0.56
N GLU A 29 -18.13 -9.27 1.47
CA GLU A 29 -18.44 -9.18 2.89
C GLU A 29 -17.93 -7.86 3.50
N PHE A 30 -16.69 -7.48 3.18
CA PHE A 30 -16.08 -6.26 3.70
C PHE A 30 -16.82 -4.99 3.26
N PHE A 31 -17.19 -4.91 1.99
CA PHE A 31 -17.86 -3.72 1.43
C PHE A 31 -19.38 -3.76 1.54
N LYS A 32 -19.95 -4.87 2.05
CA LYS A 32 -21.41 -5.07 2.19
C LYS A 32 -22.16 -4.79 0.89
N CYS A 33 -21.62 -5.33 -0.19
CA CYS A 33 -22.13 -5.10 -1.54
C CYS A 33 -23.40 -5.92 -1.81
N GLU A 34 -24.53 -5.25 -2.06
CA GLU A 34 -25.82 -5.91 -2.39
C GLU A 34 -26.03 -6.14 -3.90
N GLU A 35 -25.37 -5.36 -4.76
CA GLU A 35 -25.42 -5.49 -6.22
C GLU A 35 -24.41 -6.53 -6.76
N LYS A 36 -24.50 -6.88 -8.05
CA LYS A 36 -23.44 -7.65 -8.72
C LYS A 36 -22.15 -6.83 -8.80
N HIS A 37 -21.06 -7.41 -8.29
CA HIS A 37 -19.73 -6.82 -8.34
C HIS A 37 -18.70 -7.77 -8.93
N TRP A 38 -17.76 -7.20 -9.66
CA TRP A 38 -16.58 -7.91 -10.16
C TRP A 38 -15.34 -7.50 -9.39
N VAL A 39 -14.50 -8.48 -9.05
CA VAL A 39 -13.19 -8.23 -8.44
C VAL A 39 -12.13 -8.17 -9.52
N TYR A 40 -11.41 -7.06 -9.51
CA TYR A 40 -10.22 -6.85 -10.30
C TYR A 40 -9.03 -6.73 -9.36
N VAL A 41 -7.94 -7.41 -9.69
CA VAL A 41 -6.69 -7.28 -8.96
C VAL A 41 -5.69 -6.64 -9.92
N PHE A 42 -5.21 -5.46 -9.56
CA PHE A 42 -4.22 -4.70 -10.31
C PHE A 42 -2.87 -4.89 -9.65
N ASP A 43 -1.92 -5.48 -10.37
CA ASP A 43 -0.54 -5.54 -9.92
C ASP A 43 0.17 -4.26 -10.36
N LEU A 44 0.41 -3.37 -9.40
CA LEU A 44 1.17 -2.15 -9.61
C LEU A 44 2.61 -2.45 -10.03
N GLY A 45 3.15 -3.62 -9.68
CA GLY A 45 4.50 -4.03 -10.06
C GLY A 45 4.65 -4.34 -11.56
N SER A 46 3.56 -4.71 -12.24
CA SER A 46 3.52 -4.96 -13.68
C SER A 46 2.68 -3.94 -14.46
N ARG A 47 1.95 -3.06 -13.75
CA ARG A 47 0.99 -2.11 -14.32
C ARG A 47 -0.10 -2.81 -15.15
N LEU A 48 -0.30 -4.10 -14.88
CA LEU A 48 -1.22 -4.98 -15.57
C LEU A 48 -2.26 -5.53 -14.58
N PRO A 49 -3.49 -5.77 -15.05
CA PRO A 49 -4.47 -6.53 -14.30
C PRO A 49 -4.03 -7.99 -14.28
N THR A 50 -4.16 -8.67 -13.14
CA THR A 50 -3.79 -10.09 -13.04
C THR A 50 -4.78 -11.03 -13.75
N ARG A 51 -5.92 -10.50 -14.21
CA ARG A 51 -6.89 -11.17 -15.10
C ARG A 51 -7.11 -10.34 -16.36
N PRO A 52 -7.34 -10.96 -17.53
CA PRO A 52 -7.52 -10.21 -18.77
C PRO A 52 -8.68 -9.21 -18.63
N MET A 53 -8.36 -7.94 -18.91
CA MET A 53 -9.25 -6.78 -18.88
C MET A 53 -10.27 -6.88 -20.02
N PHE A 54 -11.23 -7.80 -19.95
CA PHE A 54 -12.35 -7.85 -20.90
C PHE A 54 -13.48 -6.88 -20.54
N ASN A 55 -13.38 -6.17 -19.40
CA ASN A 55 -14.38 -5.21 -18.96
C ASN A 55 -13.84 -3.76 -19.04
N THR A 56 -14.50 -2.94 -19.86
CA THR A 56 -14.24 -1.50 -20.04
C THR A 56 -14.26 -0.72 -18.71
N LEU A 57 -15.05 -1.14 -17.72
CA LEU A 57 -15.13 -0.49 -16.40
C LEU A 57 -13.81 -0.60 -15.61
N ALA A 58 -13.19 -1.78 -15.59
CA ALA A 58 -11.91 -1.98 -14.91
C ALA A 58 -10.79 -1.18 -15.56
N ARG A 59 -10.82 -1.10 -16.89
CA ARG A 59 -9.89 -0.26 -17.67
C ARG A 59 -10.08 1.22 -17.37
N ASN A 60 -11.32 1.71 -17.37
CA ASN A 60 -11.62 3.11 -17.05
C ASN A 60 -11.20 3.48 -15.62
N PHE A 61 -11.40 2.56 -14.67
CA PHE A 61 -10.95 2.75 -13.29
C PHE A 61 -9.43 2.82 -13.20
N PHE A 62 -8.73 1.87 -13.83
CA PHE A 62 -7.27 1.89 -13.92
C PHE A 62 -6.77 3.18 -14.57
N ASP A 63 -7.37 3.59 -15.68
CA ASP A 63 -6.98 4.79 -16.40
C ASP A 63 -7.25 6.06 -15.60
N LYS A 64 -8.26 6.07 -14.73
CA LYS A 64 -8.56 7.18 -13.85
C LYS A 64 -7.56 7.34 -12.72
N TYR A 65 -7.12 6.24 -12.09
CA TYR A 65 -6.33 6.29 -10.84
C TYR A 65 -4.85 5.86 -10.99
N PHE A 66 -4.49 5.09 -12.01
CA PHE A 66 -3.19 4.43 -12.12
C PHE A 66 -2.51 4.59 -13.50
N ALA A 67 -3.17 5.19 -14.49
CA ALA A 67 -2.59 5.39 -15.83
C ALA A 67 -1.33 6.24 -15.87
N THR A 68 -1.02 7.02 -14.83
CA THR A 68 0.16 7.89 -14.78
C THR A 68 0.78 7.85 -13.38
N PRO A 69 2.10 8.08 -13.25
CA PRO A 69 2.75 8.24 -11.94
C PRO A 69 2.05 9.27 -11.04
N GLU A 70 1.59 10.38 -11.61
CA GLU A 70 0.96 11.49 -10.88
C GLU A 70 -0.39 11.05 -10.27
N LYS A 71 -1.24 10.40 -11.07
CA LYS A 71 -2.48 9.77 -10.59
C LYS A 71 -2.24 8.75 -9.49
N LEU A 72 -1.21 7.90 -9.62
CA LEU A 72 -0.84 6.96 -8.57
C LEU A 72 -0.42 7.70 -7.29
N MET A 73 0.39 8.76 -7.41
CA MET A 73 0.80 9.58 -6.26
C MET A 73 -0.39 10.23 -5.56
N GLU A 74 -1.36 10.78 -6.30
CA GLU A 74 -2.60 11.32 -5.73
C GLU A 74 -3.42 10.24 -5.03
N PHE A 75 -3.56 9.07 -5.65
CA PHE A 75 -4.24 7.93 -5.03
C PHE A 75 -3.57 7.50 -3.72
N ILE A 76 -2.24 7.47 -3.66
CA ILE A 76 -1.46 7.01 -2.50
C ILE A 76 -1.54 7.98 -1.31
N LYS A 77 -1.80 9.27 -1.52
CA LYS A 77 -2.04 10.20 -0.40
C LYS A 77 -3.26 9.81 0.42
N GLU A 78 -4.29 9.33 -0.25
CA GLU A 78 -5.56 8.91 0.35
C GLU A 78 -5.56 7.41 0.71
N ALA A 79 -4.86 6.60 -0.07
CA ALA A 79 -4.76 5.16 0.14
C ALA A 79 -3.67 4.85 1.17
N LYS A 80 -4.07 4.26 2.31
CA LYS A 80 -3.17 3.76 3.36
C LYS A 80 -2.38 2.52 2.89
N LEU A 81 -1.54 2.66 1.87
CA LEU A 81 -0.67 1.58 1.38
C LEU A 81 0.39 1.26 2.42
N SER A 82 0.69 -0.04 2.58
CA SER A 82 1.75 -0.47 3.49
C SER A 82 3.13 -0.05 2.99
N LYS A 83 4.07 0.14 3.92
CA LYS A 83 5.50 0.38 3.63
C LYS A 83 6.03 -0.58 2.57
N THR A 84 5.71 -1.87 2.69
CA THR A 84 6.26 -2.89 1.80
C THR A 84 5.75 -2.76 0.36
N ILE A 85 4.47 -2.38 0.19
CA ILE A 85 3.89 -2.07 -1.11
C ILE A 85 4.59 -0.86 -1.73
N LEU A 86 4.74 0.22 -0.96
CA LEU A 86 5.42 1.45 -1.41
C LEU A 86 6.88 1.18 -1.81
N ALA A 87 7.62 0.43 -0.99
CA ALA A 87 8.99 0.03 -1.29
C ALA A 87 9.12 -0.73 -2.61
N GLY A 88 8.17 -1.61 -2.92
CA GLY A 88 8.15 -2.41 -4.16
C GLY A 88 7.97 -1.60 -5.45
N LEU A 89 7.58 -0.32 -5.36
CA LEU A 89 7.41 0.57 -6.51
C LEU A 89 8.67 1.38 -6.85
N LEU A 90 9.65 1.37 -5.95
CA LEU A 90 10.94 2.03 -6.11
C LEU A 90 11.97 1.09 -6.76
N ASP A 91 12.98 1.64 -7.41
CA ASP A 91 14.14 0.86 -7.84
C ASP A 91 14.86 0.23 -6.62
N SER A 92 15.73 -0.74 -6.86
CA SER A 92 16.37 -1.52 -5.80
C SER A 92 17.16 -0.66 -4.79
N GLN A 93 17.83 0.40 -5.24
CA GLN A 93 18.60 1.27 -4.37
C GLN A 93 17.67 2.12 -3.49
N LYS A 94 16.64 2.72 -4.09
CA LYS A 94 15.71 3.59 -3.35
C LYS A 94 14.72 2.81 -2.50
N CYS A 95 14.37 1.59 -2.89
CA CYS A 95 13.62 0.63 -2.09
C CYS A 95 14.34 0.36 -0.75
N ARG A 96 15.65 0.09 -0.78
CA ARG A 96 16.45 -0.09 0.43
C ARG A 96 16.48 1.17 1.28
N PHE A 97 16.85 2.30 0.70
CA PHE A 97 16.90 3.59 1.40
C PHE A 97 15.57 3.94 2.06
N TYR A 98 14.47 3.80 1.34
CA TYR A 98 13.12 4.03 1.85
C TYR A 98 12.78 3.13 3.05
N SER A 99 13.12 1.84 2.96
CA SER A 99 12.88 0.87 4.03
C SER A 99 13.66 1.21 5.30
N GLU A 100 14.89 1.69 5.14
CA GLU A 100 15.74 2.16 6.25
C GLU A 100 15.16 3.42 6.91
N VAL A 101 14.68 4.39 6.12
CA VAL A 101 14.05 5.62 6.64
C VAL A 101 12.81 5.32 7.48
N CYS A 102 11.89 4.50 6.96
CA CYS A 102 10.71 4.10 7.72
C CYS A 102 11.08 3.22 8.94
N GLY A 103 12.07 2.33 8.80
CA GLY A 103 12.59 1.50 9.89
C GLY A 103 13.21 2.30 11.04
N ALA A 104 13.88 3.42 10.74
CA ALA A 104 14.40 4.31 11.76
C ALA A 104 13.29 4.95 12.61
N VAL A 105 12.18 5.37 11.97
CA VAL A 105 11.02 5.90 12.69
C VAL A 105 10.34 4.83 13.53
N GLU A 106 10.15 3.63 12.98
CA GLU A 106 9.63 2.47 13.70
C GLU A 106 10.45 2.17 14.98
N LYS A 107 11.78 2.26 14.89
CA LYS A 107 12.68 2.11 16.04
C LYS A 107 12.47 3.20 17.09
N THR A 108 12.42 4.48 16.68
CA THR A 108 12.16 5.60 17.61
C THR A 108 10.81 5.47 18.32
N LEU A 109 9.76 5.07 17.60
CA LEU A 109 8.44 4.82 18.19
C LEU A 109 8.48 3.69 19.21
N THR A 110 9.26 2.64 18.91
CA THR A 110 9.45 1.50 19.81
C THR A 110 10.18 1.90 21.10
N GLU A 111 11.24 2.70 20.98
CA GLU A 111 11.97 3.24 22.13
C GLU A 111 11.09 4.14 23.01
N ALA A 112 10.27 5.00 22.40
CA ALA A 112 9.31 5.84 23.13
C ALA A 112 8.25 5.01 23.87
N CYS A 113 7.71 3.96 23.23
CA CYS A 113 6.76 3.05 23.86
C CYS A 113 7.36 2.31 25.08
N ARG A 114 8.61 1.83 24.93
CA ARG A 114 9.38 1.19 26.01
C ARG A 114 9.60 2.15 27.18
N ALA A 115 9.94 3.42 26.91
CA ALA A 115 10.13 4.43 27.95
C ALA A 115 8.86 4.72 28.76
N MET A 116 7.67 4.49 28.18
CA MET A 116 6.38 4.64 28.86
C MET A 116 5.92 3.40 29.63
N ASN A 117 6.76 2.35 29.73
CA ASN A 117 6.40 1.05 30.32
C ASN A 117 5.13 0.40 29.72
N ASN A 118 4.78 0.76 28.49
CA ASN A 118 3.65 0.13 27.79
C ASN A 118 4.10 -1.25 27.29
N PRO A 119 3.36 -2.34 27.60
CA PRO A 119 3.73 -3.66 27.13
C PRO A 119 3.64 -3.72 25.60
N CYS A 120 4.74 -4.09 24.95
CA CYS A 120 4.69 -4.58 23.59
C CYS A 120 4.01 -5.95 23.66
N LEU A 121 2.74 -6.04 23.23
CA LEU A 121 2.01 -7.29 23.21
C LEU A 121 2.79 -8.31 22.38
N GLU A 122 3.02 -9.50 22.95
CA GLU A 122 3.56 -10.65 22.22
C GLU A 122 2.54 -11.07 21.15
N GLY A 123 2.74 -10.53 19.96
CA GLY A 123 1.92 -10.77 18.77
C GLY A 123 2.79 -10.59 17.54
N GLY A 124 3.86 -11.38 17.48
CA GLY A 124 4.95 -11.31 16.50
C GLY A 124 6.29 -11.21 17.21
N CYS A 125 7.09 -12.27 17.14
CA CYS A 125 8.34 -12.43 17.90
C CYS A 125 9.40 -11.38 17.53
N ALA A 126 9.44 -10.26 18.25
CA ALA A 126 10.60 -9.36 18.29
C ALA A 126 11.74 -10.02 19.10
N MET A 127 12.30 -11.10 18.57
CA MET A 127 13.51 -11.75 19.07
C MET A 127 14.79 -11.08 18.54
N ASP A 128 14.67 -10.06 17.70
CA ASP A 128 15.77 -9.38 17.03
C ASP A 128 15.65 -7.86 17.26
N ASP A 129 16.76 -7.17 17.53
CA ASP A 129 16.85 -5.72 17.87
C ASP A 129 16.37 -4.76 16.75
N ARG A 130 15.75 -5.33 15.71
CA ARG A 130 15.31 -4.67 14.47
C ARG A 130 13.79 -4.63 14.32
N GLU A 131 13.04 -5.36 15.14
CA GLU A 131 11.58 -5.40 15.01
C GLU A 131 10.90 -4.33 15.88
N ALA A 132 9.98 -3.60 15.25
CA ALA A 132 9.24 -2.52 15.87
C ALA A 132 8.14 -3.07 16.79
N CYS A 133 7.92 -2.41 17.92
CA CYS A 133 6.79 -2.69 18.80
C CYS A 133 5.48 -2.41 18.05
N LEU A 134 4.74 -3.48 17.71
CA LEU A 134 3.50 -3.38 16.93
C LEU A 134 2.46 -2.46 17.60
N ASN A 135 2.38 -2.46 18.92
CA ASN A 135 1.52 -1.55 19.68
C ASN A 135 1.92 -0.08 19.53
N ALA A 136 3.23 0.20 19.49
CA ALA A 136 3.72 1.56 19.31
C ALA A 136 3.30 2.10 17.94
N CYS A 137 3.51 1.30 16.89
CA CYS A 137 3.09 1.67 15.54
C CYS A 137 1.57 1.79 15.41
N ARG A 138 0.77 0.97 16.10
CA ARG A 138 -0.71 1.06 16.08
C ARG A 138 -1.23 2.34 16.75
N ASN A 139 -0.66 2.73 17.89
CA ASN A 139 -1.09 3.92 18.63
C ASN A 139 -0.86 5.23 17.86
N VAL A 140 0.11 5.24 16.95
CA VAL A 140 0.42 6.40 16.08
C VAL A 140 0.30 6.04 14.59
N GLU A 141 -0.55 5.07 14.26
CA GLU A 141 -0.62 4.48 12.92
C GLU A 141 -0.85 5.52 11.83
N GLU A 142 -1.72 6.50 12.09
CA GLU A 142 -1.98 7.59 11.16
C GLU A 142 -0.74 8.44 10.89
N PHE A 143 -0.02 8.82 11.95
CA PHE A 143 1.22 9.57 11.83
C PHE A 143 2.29 8.78 11.08
N TYR A 144 2.48 7.51 11.45
CA TYR A 144 3.48 6.65 10.85
C TYR A 144 3.20 6.40 9.35
N ASN A 145 1.95 6.06 9.01
CA ASN A 145 1.55 5.88 7.62
C ASN A 145 1.75 7.16 6.80
N ARG A 146 1.33 8.32 7.32
CA ARG A 146 1.54 9.61 6.65
C ARG A 146 3.02 9.92 6.44
N PHE A 147 3.87 9.62 7.43
CA PHE A 147 5.32 9.79 7.30
C PHE A 147 5.88 8.93 6.16
N CYS A 148 5.55 7.64 6.15
CA CYS A 148 6.05 6.71 5.12
C CYS A 148 5.48 7.01 3.72
N VAL A 149 4.24 7.49 3.61
CA VAL A 149 3.67 7.98 2.34
C VAL A 149 4.46 9.21 1.86
N ASN A 150 4.69 10.20 2.71
CA ASN A 150 5.41 11.42 2.32
C ASN A 150 6.86 11.13 1.92
N ALA A 151 7.58 10.31 2.69
CA ALA A 151 8.93 9.89 2.35
C ALA A 151 8.98 9.17 0.99
N TRP A 152 7.99 8.33 0.72
CA TRP A 152 7.86 7.67 -0.58
C TRP A 152 7.58 8.66 -1.71
N LEU A 153 6.66 9.62 -1.52
CA LEU A 153 6.32 10.62 -2.53
C LEU A 153 7.53 11.44 -2.96
N GLU A 154 8.38 11.85 -2.02
CA GLU A 154 9.62 12.57 -2.34
C GLU A 154 10.59 11.75 -3.20
N LEU A 155 10.69 10.45 -2.94
CA LEU A 155 11.51 9.56 -3.76
C LEU A 155 10.88 9.31 -5.13
N PHE A 156 9.58 9.02 -5.17
CA PHE A 156 8.87 8.61 -6.37
C PHE A 156 8.65 9.74 -7.38
N LYS A 157 8.67 11.02 -6.96
CA LYS A 157 8.66 12.18 -7.87
C LYS A 157 9.75 12.09 -8.93
N ASN A 158 10.94 11.60 -8.57
CA ASN A 158 12.03 11.41 -9.51
C ASN A 158 11.87 10.08 -10.28
N SER A 159 11.69 10.16 -11.60
CA SER A 159 11.47 8.98 -12.46
C SER A 159 12.62 7.97 -12.42
N SER A 160 13.85 8.41 -12.15
CA SER A 160 15.00 7.49 -12.02
C SER A 160 14.89 6.55 -10.82
N ASN A 161 14.12 6.95 -9.79
CA ASN A 161 13.92 6.19 -8.55
C ASN A 161 12.80 5.13 -8.65
N ARG A 162 12.12 5.06 -9.80
CA ARG A 162 10.94 4.21 -9.99
C ARG A 162 11.34 2.87 -10.60
N THR A 163 10.56 1.83 -10.32
CA THR A 163 10.63 0.59 -11.11
C THR A 163 10.38 0.87 -12.59
N TRP A 164 10.90 0.00 -13.46
CA TRP A 164 10.90 0.23 -14.91
C TRP A 164 9.51 0.52 -15.50
N VAL A 165 8.44 -0.05 -14.90
CA VAL A 165 7.05 0.12 -15.36
C VAL A 165 6.48 1.52 -15.09
N TRP A 166 7.07 2.23 -14.12
CA TRP A 166 6.64 3.56 -13.67
C TRP A 166 7.60 4.68 -14.07
N LYS A 167 8.69 4.37 -14.79
CA LYS A 167 9.69 5.37 -15.23
C LYS A 167 9.14 6.41 -16.22
N LYS A 168 8.05 6.10 -16.92
CA LYS A 168 7.36 7.00 -17.84
C LYS A 168 6.30 7.81 -17.11
#